data_AF-A0A158AQZ2-F1
#
_entry.id   AF-A0A158AQZ2-F1
#
_cell.length_a   1.000
_cell.length_b   1.000
_cell.length_c   1.000
_cell.angle_alpha   90.00
_cell.angle_beta   90.00
_cell.angle_gamma   90.00
#
_symmetry.space_group_name_H-M   'P 1'
#
loop_
_entity.id
_entity.type
_entity.pdbx_description
1 polymer ?
#
loop_
_entity_poly.entity_id
_entity_poly.type
_entity_poly.pdbx_seq_one_letter_code
_entity_poly.pdbx_strand_id
1 'polypeptide(L)'
;MRIKLLATLCLAATCLCATAQTAMPPGHPSSKELMAAEGVMTSANIARGAADVCHLDAAKVARFREAVRKSYPDAPDFDGEWKLGLAQAQPTVDRFEKLKTSNPAEYKKQTGEACPAIDRGIDEVTQPQ
;
A
#
# COMPACT_ATOMS: atom_id res chain seq x y z
N MET A 1 -1.74 25.19 77.48
CA MET A 1 -2.45 25.62 76.26
C MET A 1 -1.89 24.79 75.11
N ARG A 2 -2.51 23.70 74.59
CA ARG A 2 -3.76 23.54 73.81
C ARG A 2 -3.86 24.47 72.59
N ILE A 3 -3.73 23.89 71.39
CA ILE A 3 -4.40 24.08 70.06
C ILE A 3 -3.67 23.08 69.11
N LYS A 4 -4.15 21.86 68.78
CA LYS A 4 -5.20 21.39 67.84
C LYS A 4 -5.10 21.93 66.40
N LEU A 5 -4.81 21.03 65.43
CA LEU A 5 -5.51 20.76 64.14
C LEU A 5 -4.60 19.81 63.29
N LEU A 6 -4.93 18.54 63.06
CA LEU A 6 -5.80 17.97 61.99
C LEU A 6 -5.37 18.35 60.56
N ALA A 7 -4.81 17.38 59.83
CA ALA A 7 -4.95 17.15 58.38
C ALA A 7 -3.86 16.16 57.89
N THR A 8 -4.01 15.23 56.96
CA THR A 8 -5.12 14.60 56.22
C THR A 8 -4.48 13.42 55.47
N LEU A 9 -5.24 12.34 55.28
CA LEU A 9 -5.04 11.16 54.44
C LEU A 9 -3.84 11.11 53.47
N CYS A 10 -3.00 10.07 53.59
CA CYS A 10 -2.25 9.53 52.45
C CYS A 10 -3.25 8.95 51.43
N LEU A 11 -3.39 9.62 50.29
CA LEU A 11 -4.13 9.12 49.13
C LEU A 11 -3.46 7.83 48.60
N ALA A 12 -4.15 6.70 48.76
CA ALA A 12 -3.95 5.53 47.92
C ALA A 12 -4.56 5.83 46.54
N ALA A 13 -3.78 6.42 45.64
CA ALA A 13 -4.12 6.49 44.23
C ALA A 13 -3.63 5.21 43.55
N THR A 14 -4.38 4.11 43.72
CA THR A 14 -4.32 2.98 42.80
C THR A 14 -4.78 3.48 41.44
N CYS A 15 -3.84 3.86 40.57
CA CYS A 15 -4.10 3.98 39.15
C CYS A 15 -4.48 2.59 38.62
N LEU A 16 -5.77 2.28 38.65
CA LEU A 16 -6.33 1.29 37.74
C LEU A 16 -6.09 1.85 36.33
N CYS A 17 -5.00 1.42 35.70
CA CYS A 17 -4.88 1.45 34.25
C CYS A 17 -5.98 0.54 33.72
N ALA A 18 -7.18 1.10 33.54
CA ALA A 18 -8.19 0.51 32.68
C ALA A 18 -7.55 0.44 31.28
N THR A 19 -7.06 -0.74 30.92
CA THR A 19 -6.78 -1.06 29.53
C THR A 19 -8.13 -1.05 28.83
N ALA A 20 -8.51 0.12 28.31
CA ALA A 20 -9.60 0.23 27.35
C ALA A 20 -9.17 -0.57 26.12
N GLN A 21 -9.55 -1.85 26.09
CA GLN A 21 -9.53 -2.63 24.88
C GLN A 21 -10.55 -1.96 23.96
N THR A 22 -10.10 -1.04 23.12
CA THR A 22 -10.88 -0.55 21.99
C THR A 22 -11.06 -1.73 21.05
N ALA A 23 -12.06 -2.57 21.33
CA ALA A 23 -12.60 -3.48 20.34
C ALA A 23 -13.01 -2.60 19.17
N MET A 24 -12.35 -2.76 18.02
CA MET A 24 -12.72 -2.01 16.81
C MET A 24 -14.19 -2.28 16.52
N PRO A 25 -14.97 -1.27 16.10
CA PRO A 25 -16.37 -1.47 15.78
C PRO A 25 -16.53 -2.62 14.77
N PRO A 26 -17.57 -3.45 14.89
CA PRO A 26 -17.86 -4.48 13.89
C PRO A 26 -17.98 -3.83 12.50
N GLY A 27 -17.28 -4.36 11.51
CA GLY A 27 -17.28 -3.87 10.13
C GLY A 27 -16.06 -3.04 9.71
N HIS A 28 -15.12 -2.76 10.62
CA HIS A 28 -13.79 -2.27 10.20
C HIS A 28 -12.95 -3.43 9.63
N PRO A 29 -12.24 -3.23 8.50
CA PRO A 29 -11.31 -4.23 7.98
C PRO A 29 -10.27 -4.59 9.03
N SER A 30 -9.97 -5.88 9.15
CA SER A 30 -8.85 -6.37 9.92
C SER A 30 -7.52 -5.86 9.36
N SER A 31 -6.47 -5.88 10.19
CA SER A 31 -5.12 -5.52 9.72
C SER A 31 -4.65 -6.37 8.55
N LYS A 32 -5.08 -7.64 8.46
CA LYS A 32 -4.75 -8.53 7.35
C LYS A 32 -5.40 -8.07 6.04
N GLU A 33 -6.67 -7.71 6.10
CA GLU A 33 -7.43 -7.19 4.94
C GLU A 33 -6.84 -5.86 4.46
N LEU A 34 -6.42 -4.97 5.38
CA LEU A 34 -5.76 -3.70 5.02
C LEU A 34 -4.42 -3.93 4.32
N MET A 35 -3.59 -4.85 4.81
CA MET A 35 -2.31 -5.18 4.18
C MET A 35 -2.51 -5.84 2.80
N ALA A 36 -3.53 -6.68 2.65
CA ALA A 36 -3.88 -7.26 1.37
C ALA A 36 -4.36 -6.18 0.37
N ALA A 37 -5.21 -5.25 0.81
CA ALA A 37 -5.65 -4.11 0.01
C ALA A 37 -4.46 -3.23 -0.44
N GLU A 38 -3.52 -2.93 0.46
CA GLU A 38 -2.29 -2.20 0.13
C GLU A 38 -1.46 -2.96 -0.92
N GLY A 39 -1.28 -4.27 -0.74
CA GLY A 39 -0.59 -5.12 -1.71
C GLY A 39 -1.21 -5.09 -3.11
N VAL A 40 -2.54 -5.09 -3.19
CA VAL A 40 -3.27 -4.96 -4.47
C VAL A 40 -3.06 -3.57 -5.09
N MET A 41 -3.21 -2.49 -4.31
CA MET A 41 -2.98 -1.12 -4.79
C MET A 41 -1.56 -0.92 -5.30
N THR A 42 -0.55 -1.34 -4.54
CA THR A 42 0.87 -1.22 -4.93
C THR A 42 1.15 -2.02 -6.21
N SER A 43 0.60 -3.22 -6.32
CA SER A 43 0.75 -4.04 -7.52
C SER A 43 0.08 -3.40 -8.74
N ALA A 44 -1.11 -2.81 -8.56
CA ALA A 44 -1.77 -2.07 -9.63
C ALA A 44 -0.98 -0.83 -10.05
N ASN A 45 -0.34 -0.13 -9.11
CA ASN A 45 0.53 1.01 -9.42
C ASN A 45 1.71 0.57 -10.32
N ILE A 46 2.36 -0.56 -9.98
CA ILE A 46 3.40 -1.19 -10.80
C ILE A 46 2.85 -1.56 -12.18
N ALA A 47 1.66 -2.16 -12.25
CA ALA A 47 1.02 -2.55 -13.50
C ALA A 47 0.76 -1.35 -14.44
N ARG A 48 0.36 -0.19 -13.91
CA ARG A 48 0.23 1.05 -14.68
C ARG A 48 1.59 1.49 -15.24
N GLY A 49 2.63 1.52 -14.40
CA GLY A 49 3.99 1.85 -14.84
C GLY A 49 4.52 0.89 -15.92
N ALA A 50 4.27 -0.41 -15.74
CA ALA A 50 4.64 -1.45 -16.69
C ALA A 50 3.98 -1.22 -18.06
N ALA A 51 2.68 -0.92 -18.11
CA ALA A 51 1.95 -0.70 -19.34
C ALA A 51 2.32 0.64 -20.01
N ASP A 52 2.24 1.74 -19.25
CA ASP A 52 2.24 3.07 -19.84
C ASP A 52 3.62 3.71 -19.94
N VAL A 53 4.56 3.32 -19.07
CA VAL A 53 5.94 3.83 -19.08
C VAL A 53 6.89 2.83 -19.73
N CYS A 54 6.77 1.55 -19.39
CA CYS A 54 7.66 0.49 -19.89
C CYS A 54 7.12 -0.24 -21.12
N HIS A 55 5.88 0.04 -21.53
CA HIS A 55 5.26 -0.53 -22.73
C HIS A 55 5.27 -2.07 -22.77
N LEU A 56 5.13 -2.71 -21.60
CA LEU A 56 4.95 -4.15 -21.52
C LEU A 56 3.59 -4.55 -22.12
N ASP A 57 3.55 -5.73 -22.72
CA ASP A 57 2.36 -6.28 -23.37
C ASP A 57 1.16 -6.38 -22.40
N ALA A 58 -0.03 -6.09 -22.92
CA ALA A 58 -1.27 -6.15 -22.17
C ALA A 58 -1.57 -7.56 -21.63
N ALA A 59 -1.20 -8.63 -22.35
CA ALA A 59 -1.38 -9.98 -21.85
C ALA A 59 -0.44 -10.29 -20.65
N LYS A 60 0.78 -9.74 -20.63
CA LYS A 60 1.69 -9.81 -19.48
C LYS A 60 1.11 -9.08 -18.26
N VAL A 61 0.61 -7.87 -18.44
CA VAL A 61 -0.06 -7.12 -17.37
C VAL A 61 -1.32 -7.83 -16.86
N ALA A 62 -2.09 -8.46 -17.75
CA ALA A 62 -3.25 -9.26 -17.37
C ALA A 62 -2.84 -10.49 -16.53
N ARG A 63 -1.82 -11.25 -16.94
CA ARG A 63 -1.27 -12.36 -16.15
C ARG A 63 -0.80 -11.89 -14.77
N PHE A 64 -0.15 -10.73 -14.70
CA PHE A 64 0.26 -10.14 -13.43
C PHE A 64 -0.92 -9.85 -12.51
N ARG A 65 -1.98 -9.20 -13.01
CA ARG A 65 -3.20 -8.97 -12.24
C ARG A 65 -3.80 -10.26 -11.67
N GLU A 66 -3.84 -11.33 -12.47
CA GLU A 66 -4.34 -12.62 -12.02
C GLU A 66 -3.44 -13.26 -10.94
N ALA A 67 -2.12 -13.12 -11.06
CA ALA A 67 -1.20 -13.55 -10.01
C ALA A 67 -1.42 -12.75 -8.70
N VAL A 68 -1.54 -11.43 -8.79
CA VAL A 68 -1.81 -10.55 -7.65
C VAL A 68 -3.13 -10.92 -6.96
N ARG A 69 -4.18 -11.23 -7.74
CA ARG A 69 -5.47 -11.69 -7.19
C ARG A 69 -5.32 -12.97 -6.37
N LYS A 70 -4.45 -13.88 -6.77
CA LYS A 70 -4.15 -15.11 -6.02
C LYS A 70 -3.27 -14.84 -4.80
N SER A 71 -2.36 -13.89 -4.86
CA SER A 71 -1.44 -13.54 -3.77
C SER A 71 -2.12 -12.79 -2.63
N TYR A 72 -3.21 -12.07 -2.90
CA TYR A 72 -3.93 -11.27 -1.90
C TYR A 72 -5.41 -11.71 -1.78
N PRO A 73 -5.68 -12.95 -1.35
CA PRO A 73 -7.05 -13.47 -1.25
C PRO A 73 -7.88 -12.77 -0.15
N ASP A 74 -7.21 -12.12 0.80
CA ASP A 74 -7.85 -11.39 1.89
C ASP A 74 -8.18 -9.92 1.54
N ALA A 75 -7.92 -9.47 0.31
CA ALA A 75 -8.31 -8.13 -0.10
C ALA A 75 -9.85 -8.10 -0.30
N PRO A 76 -10.61 -7.34 0.51
CA PRO A 76 -12.07 -7.42 0.52
C PRO A 76 -12.72 -6.88 -0.76
N ASP A 77 -12.09 -5.91 -1.42
CA ASP A 77 -12.49 -5.38 -2.73
C ASP A 77 -11.28 -5.28 -3.67
N PHE A 78 -10.82 -6.42 -4.17
CA PHE A 78 -9.68 -6.47 -5.10
C PHE A 78 -9.83 -5.49 -6.28
N ASP A 79 -11.01 -5.40 -6.88
CA ASP A 79 -11.19 -4.60 -8.08
C ASP A 79 -11.24 -3.09 -7.79
N GLY A 80 -11.82 -2.71 -6.66
CA GLY A 80 -11.75 -1.35 -6.14
C GLY A 80 -10.32 -0.92 -5.86
N GLU A 81 -9.56 -1.73 -5.13
CA GLU A 81 -8.16 -1.44 -4.78
C GLU A 81 -7.25 -1.44 -6.02
N TRP A 82 -7.48 -2.35 -6.95
CA TRP A 82 -6.75 -2.37 -8.22
C TRP A 82 -7.00 -1.09 -9.01
N LYS A 83 -8.26 -0.68 -9.13
CA LYS A 83 -8.63 0.58 -9.81
C LYS A 83 -8.01 1.79 -9.12
N LEU A 84 -8.01 1.82 -7.79
CA LEU A 84 -7.42 2.91 -7.02
C LEU A 84 -5.90 2.98 -7.26
N GLY A 85 -5.19 1.86 -7.19
CA GLY A 85 -3.75 1.81 -7.46
C GLY A 85 -3.37 2.25 -8.88
N LEU A 86 -4.16 1.87 -9.90
CA LEU A 86 -3.99 2.37 -11.26
C LEU A 86 -4.13 3.90 -11.34
N ALA A 87 -5.12 4.47 -10.63
CA ALA A 87 -5.35 5.91 -10.61
C ALA A 87 -4.22 6.66 -9.86
N GLN A 88 -3.74 6.11 -8.74
CA GLN A 88 -2.63 6.70 -7.97
C GLN A 88 -1.31 6.75 -8.76
N ALA A 89 -1.12 5.86 -9.72
CA ALA A 89 0.05 5.88 -10.59
C ALA A 89 0.02 6.97 -11.66
N GLN A 90 -1.14 7.56 -11.95
CA GLN A 90 -1.31 8.51 -13.06
C GLN A 90 -0.34 9.70 -13.02
N PRO A 91 -0.10 10.38 -11.88
CA PRO A 91 0.86 11.49 -11.84
C PRO A 91 2.29 11.08 -12.20
N THR A 92 2.67 9.84 -11.93
CA THR A 92 3.97 9.29 -12.33
C THR A 92 4.02 9.04 -13.84
N VAL A 93 2.97 8.47 -14.43
CA VAL A 93 2.86 8.32 -15.88
C VAL A 93 2.95 9.68 -16.57
N ASP A 94 2.18 10.67 -16.11
CA ASP A 94 2.19 12.02 -16.68
C ASP A 94 3.58 12.67 -16.61
N ARG A 95 4.29 12.46 -15.49
CA ARG A 95 5.68 12.93 -15.33
C ARG A 95 6.61 12.30 -16.36
N PHE A 96 6.51 10.99 -16.60
CA PHE A 96 7.33 10.29 -17.58
C PHE A 96 7.00 10.69 -19.02
N GLU A 97 5.73 10.89 -19.34
CA GLU A 97 5.32 11.37 -20.66
C GLU A 97 5.85 12.78 -20.94
N LYS A 98 5.79 13.67 -19.94
CA LYS A 98 6.44 14.98 -20.03
C LYS A 98 7.95 14.86 -20.20
N LEU A 99 8.60 14.00 -19.40
CA LEU A 99 10.05 13.81 -19.42
C LEU A 99 10.55 13.33 -20.78
N LYS A 100 9.77 12.47 -21.46
CA LYS A 100 10.07 11.96 -22.80
C LYS A 100 10.29 13.07 -23.83
N THR A 101 9.58 14.18 -23.71
CA THR A 101 9.71 15.33 -24.63
C THR A 101 10.65 16.40 -24.10
N SER A 102 10.64 16.68 -22.79
CA SER A 102 11.42 17.77 -22.20
C SER A 102 12.89 17.41 -21.95
N ASN A 103 13.18 16.12 -21.67
CA ASN A 103 14.54 15.62 -21.48
C ASN A 103 14.63 14.13 -21.88
N PRO A 104 14.75 13.84 -23.19
CA PRO A 104 14.78 12.46 -23.70
C PRO A 104 15.96 11.63 -23.17
N ALA A 105 17.08 12.26 -22.81
CA ALA A 105 18.24 11.55 -22.26
C ALA A 105 17.95 11.02 -20.85
N GLU A 106 17.36 11.84 -19.99
CA GLU A 106 16.96 11.42 -18.65
C GLU A 106 15.80 10.41 -18.69
N TYR A 107 14.83 10.58 -19.60
CA TYR A 107 13.79 9.57 -19.82
C TYR A 107 14.39 8.20 -20.15
N LYS A 108 15.34 8.14 -21.08
CA LYS A 108 16.03 6.90 -21.47
C LYS A 108 16.82 6.29 -20.31
N LYS A 109 17.49 7.12 -19.52
CA LYS A 109 18.23 6.66 -18.34
C LYS A 109 17.28 6.01 -17.33
N GLN A 110 16.23 6.73 -16.90
CA GLN A 110 15.31 6.23 -15.88
C GLN A 110 14.54 5.00 -16.33
N THR A 111 14.05 4.97 -17.57
CA THR A 111 13.34 3.80 -18.11
C THR A 111 14.28 2.63 -18.35
N GLY A 112 15.53 2.88 -18.79
CA GLY A 112 16.56 1.85 -18.94
C GLY A 112 16.96 1.18 -17.62
N GLU A 113 16.91 1.91 -16.51
CA GLU A 113 17.17 1.38 -15.16
C GLU A 113 15.93 0.65 -14.59
N ALA A 114 14.75 1.26 -14.68
CA ALA A 114 13.55 0.77 -13.99
C ALA A 114 12.83 -0.35 -14.75
N CYS A 115 12.66 -0.23 -16.07
CA CYS A 115 11.80 -1.15 -16.82
C CYS A 115 12.30 -2.59 -16.85
N PRO A 116 13.61 -2.89 -16.95
CA PRO A 116 14.09 -4.27 -16.83
C PRO A 116 13.80 -4.91 -15.47
N ALA A 117 13.84 -4.13 -14.38
CA ALA A 117 13.51 -4.63 -13.05
C ALA A 117 12.01 -4.93 -12.91
N ILE A 118 11.15 -4.05 -13.43
CA ILE A 118 9.69 -4.25 -13.46
C ILE A 118 9.33 -5.47 -14.30
N ASP A 119 9.93 -5.60 -15.49
CA ASP A 119 9.69 -6.71 -16.41
C ASP A 119 10.00 -8.07 -15.78
N ARG A 120 11.18 -8.17 -15.14
CA ARG A 120 11.59 -9.38 -14.39
C ARG A 120 10.72 -9.64 -13.18
N GLY A 121 10.43 -8.61 -12.38
CA GLY A 121 9.58 -8.76 -11.19
C GLY A 121 8.19 -9.29 -11.53
N ILE A 122 7.62 -8.85 -12.67
CA ILE A 122 6.35 -9.39 -13.17
C ILE A 122 6.51 -10.85 -13.61
N ASP A 123 7.61 -11.24 -14.25
CA ASP A 123 7.83 -12.64 -14.62
C ASP A 123 7.94 -13.54 -13.38
N GLU A 124 8.71 -13.13 -12.36
CA GLU A 124 8.92 -13.91 -11.13
C GLU A 124 7.61 -14.25 -10.41
N VAL A 125 6.65 -13.32 -10.40
CA VAL A 125 5.35 -13.53 -9.74
C VAL A 125 4.31 -14.22 -10.64
N THR A 126 4.53 -14.28 -11.95
CA THR A 126 3.58 -14.89 -12.90
C THR A 126 3.99 -16.28 -13.38
N GLN A 127 5.21 -16.71 -13.12
CA GLN A 127 5.67 -18.06 -13.44
C GLN A 127 4.88 -19.11 -12.64
N PRO A 128 4.57 -20.28 -13.24
CA PRO A 128 4.00 -21.40 -12.51
C PRO A 128 4.96 -21.82 -11.39
N GLN A 129 4.47 -21.90 -10.16
CA GLN A 129 5.18 -22.53 -9.04
C GLN A 129 5.00 -24.04 -9.05
#